data_AF-E3MK47-F1
#
_entry.id   AF-E3MK47-F1
#
_cell.length_a   1.000
_cell.length_b   1.000
_cell.length_c   1.000
_cell.angle_alpha   90.00
_cell.angle_beta   90.00
_cell.angle_gamma   90.00
#
_symmetry.space_group_name_H-M   'P 1'
#
loop_
_entity.id
_entity.type
_entity.pdbx_description
1 polymer ?
#
loop_
_entity_poly.entity_id
_entity_poly.type
_entity_poly.pdbx_seq_one_letter_code
_entity_poly.pdbx_strand_id
1 'polypeptide(L)'
;MNQFERFEVARSVQDENELHNVQESDPVKMNPLNFRKKLLDQFNGARRILASGDISKLLEVLSAIEKFDILFRSNLFGPASDMKKLVWNRQLEQASWEYIQNNGVDLKKFGGTLHYKDYIGFHWMGDIWALMDLLLKAFPGDAMKKVMKQVKTWMELLEKLIILIWMGLCMPKTIPIPKGEEFSAAEALYGNRFEIGCYSNLIFSVCFVKKLPYQKRMFTAGAACSRCETNCEIIRNEEGEDEIGELCVPPSGFYTQQQEEMKALETSFSSSIPIILITFLVIFLALRK
;
A
#
# COMPACT_ATOMS: atom_id res chain seq x y z
N MET A 1 -28.94 49.47 5.18
CA MET A 1 -28.18 48.23 5.43
C MET A 1 -29.16 47.18 5.94
N ASN A 2 -29.50 46.21 5.09
CA ASN A 2 -30.61 45.29 5.28
C ASN A 2 -30.25 44.14 6.24
N GLN A 3 -31.25 43.55 6.89
CA GLN A 3 -31.14 42.48 7.89
C GLN A 3 -30.37 41.22 7.43
N PHE A 4 -30.11 41.05 6.14
CA PHE A 4 -29.31 39.95 5.60
C PHE A 4 -27.80 40.07 5.87
N GLU A 5 -27.24 41.29 5.95
CA GLU A 5 -25.80 41.49 6.22
C GLU A 5 -25.43 41.33 7.70
N ARG A 6 -26.40 41.36 8.61
CA ARG A 6 -26.17 41.09 10.04
C ARG A 6 -26.07 39.59 10.36
N PHE A 7 -26.55 38.71 9.49
CA PHE A 7 -26.46 37.26 9.67
C PHE A 7 -25.12 36.67 9.19
N GLU A 8 -24.41 37.34 8.29
CA GLU A 8 -23.10 36.86 7.80
C GLU A 8 -21.94 37.28 8.71
N VAL A 9 -22.03 38.42 9.40
CA VAL A 9 -20.99 38.86 10.36
C VAL A 9 -21.11 38.17 11.72
N ALA A 10 -22.31 37.72 12.11
CA ALA A 10 -22.51 36.95 13.34
C ALA A 10 -22.04 35.49 13.23
N ARG A 11 -21.90 34.96 12.00
CA ARG A 11 -21.39 33.59 11.77
C ARG A 11 -19.86 33.52 11.76
N SER A 12 -19.16 34.65 11.59
CA SER A 12 -17.70 34.71 11.56
C SER A 12 -17.05 35.04 12.91
N VAL A 13 -17.84 35.26 13.97
CA VAL A 13 -17.33 35.67 15.30
C VAL A 13 -17.64 34.63 16.39
N GLN A 14 -18.44 33.61 16.07
CA GLN A 14 -18.82 32.55 17.02
C GLN A 14 -17.96 31.28 16.91
N ASP A 15 -17.00 31.24 15.98
CA ASP A 15 -16.05 30.13 15.80
C ASP A 15 -14.70 30.32 16.54
N GLU A 16 -14.51 31.41 17.30
CA GLU A 16 -13.21 31.73 17.92
C GLU A 16 -13.15 31.64 19.45
N ASN A 17 -14.18 31.16 20.16
CA ASN A 17 -14.08 31.06 21.63
C ASN A 17 -14.88 29.89 22.21
N GLU A 18 -14.36 28.67 22.04
CA GLU A 18 -14.62 27.56 22.97
C GLU A 18 -13.42 26.60 23.00
N LEU A 19 -12.26 27.12 23.44
CA LEU A 19 -11.14 26.30 23.90
C LEU A 19 -11.18 26.28 25.44
N HIS A 20 -11.77 25.23 26.01
CA HIS A 20 -11.25 24.49 27.16
C HIS A 20 -12.35 23.58 27.72
N ASN A 21 -12.42 22.36 27.18
CA ASN A 21 -12.75 21.20 28.01
C ASN A 21 -12.15 19.94 27.39
N VAL A 22 -11.62 19.11 28.28
CA VAL A 22 -10.87 17.88 28.01
C VAL A 22 -11.69 16.95 27.12
N GLN A 23 -11.20 16.66 25.91
CA GLN A 23 -11.74 15.62 25.05
C GLN A 23 -10.60 14.77 24.48
N GLU A 24 -10.57 13.55 25.03
CA GLU A 24 -10.13 12.28 24.46
C GLU A 24 -9.54 12.34 23.05
N SER A 25 -8.30 11.87 22.91
CA SER A 25 -7.59 11.77 21.64
C SER A 25 -8.32 10.80 20.70
N ASP A 26 -9.19 11.33 19.85
CA ASP A 26 -9.77 10.58 18.74
C ASP A 26 -8.65 10.12 17.80
N PRO A 27 -8.57 8.81 17.45
CA PRO A 27 -7.61 8.34 16.47
C PRO A 27 -7.95 8.98 15.12
N VAL A 28 -6.97 9.64 14.49
CA VAL A 28 -7.07 10.25 13.16
C VAL A 28 -7.81 9.29 12.21
N LYS A 29 -9.07 9.61 11.86
CA LYS A 29 -9.86 8.81 10.93
C LYS A 29 -9.20 8.85 9.56
N MET A 30 -8.49 7.78 9.20
CA MET A 30 -7.82 7.64 7.91
C MET A 30 -8.84 7.66 6.77
N ASN A 31 -8.70 8.58 5.80
CA ASN A 31 -9.54 8.58 4.61
C ASN A 31 -9.16 7.37 3.71
N PRO A 32 -10.07 6.41 3.47
CA PRO A 32 -9.74 5.18 2.74
C PRO A 32 -9.27 5.45 1.30
N LEU A 33 -9.79 6.47 0.62
CA LEU A 33 -9.38 6.80 -0.76
C LEU A 33 -7.95 7.34 -0.81
N ASN A 34 -7.59 8.22 0.13
CA ASN A 34 -6.24 8.76 0.21
C ASN A 34 -5.23 7.67 0.59
N PHE A 35 -5.61 6.76 1.48
CA PHE A 35 -4.78 5.60 1.84
C PHE A 35 -4.50 4.70 0.63
N ARG A 36 -5.54 4.31 -0.11
CA ARG A 36 -5.42 3.49 -1.33
C ARG A 36 -4.50 4.14 -2.35
N LYS A 37 -4.70 5.43 -2.62
CA LYS A 37 -3.89 6.20 -3.56
C LYS A 37 -2.43 6.26 -3.11
N LYS A 38 -2.17 6.54 -1.84
CA LYS A 38 -0.81 6.60 -1.27
C LYS A 38 -0.08 5.27 -1.40
N LEU A 39 -0.71 4.16 -0.96
CA LEU A 39 -0.09 2.83 -1.06
C LEU A 39 0.17 2.42 -2.51
N LEU A 40 -0.78 2.67 -3.42
CA LEU A 40 -0.55 2.38 -4.83
C LEU A 40 0.59 3.20 -5.42
N ASP A 41 0.71 4.49 -5.05
CA ASP A 41 1.83 5.32 -5.52
C ASP A 41 3.18 4.83 -4.98
N GLN A 42 3.21 4.42 -3.72
CA GLN A 42 4.37 3.80 -3.08
C GLN A 42 4.83 2.53 -3.81
N PHE A 43 3.96 1.53 -3.95
CA PHE A 43 4.34 0.27 -4.59
C PHE A 43 4.61 0.42 -6.08
N ASN A 44 3.80 1.20 -6.81
CA ASN A 44 4.04 1.42 -8.24
C ASN A 44 5.29 2.27 -8.47
N GLY A 45 5.60 3.24 -7.60
CA GLY A 45 6.84 4.00 -7.64
C GLY A 45 8.06 3.09 -7.52
N ALA A 46 8.06 2.17 -6.56
CA ALA A 46 9.14 1.20 -6.43
C ALA A 46 9.22 0.23 -7.62
N ARG A 47 8.07 -0.22 -8.15
CA ARG A 47 8.03 -1.05 -9.37
C ARG A 47 8.57 -0.30 -10.60
N ARG A 48 8.36 1.02 -10.73
CA ARG A 48 8.93 1.84 -11.81
C ARG A 48 10.43 1.91 -11.74
N ILE A 49 10.99 2.19 -10.56
CA ILE A 49 12.44 2.23 -10.33
C ILE A 49 13.07 0.87 -10.70
N LEU A 50 12.41 -0.23 -10.29
CA LEU A 50 12.86 -1.58 -10.64
C LEU A 50 12.74 -1.87 -12.15
N ALA A 51 11.65 -1.43 -12.78
CA ALA A 51 11.40 -1.65 -14.21
C ALA A 51 12.38 -0.88 -15.10
N SER A 52 12.62 0.39 -14.80
CA SER A 52 13.56 1.24 -15.53
C SER A 52 15.02 0.81 -15.34
N GLY A 53 15.33 0.16 -14.22
CA GLY A 53 16.71 -0.12 -13.84
C GLY A 53 17.47 1.15 -13.44
N ASP A 54 16.77 2.24 -13.09
CA ASP A 54 17.34 3.50 -12.59
C ASP A 54 17.86 3.33 -11.14
N ILE A 55 18.83 2.42 -11.01
CA ILE A 55 19.54 2.09 -9.77
C ILE A 55 20.65 3.11 -9.51
N SER A 56 21.00 3.94 -10.51
CA SER A 56 21.89 5.09 -10.40
C SER A 56 21.53 5.99 -9.21
N LYS A 57 20.26 6.37 -9.08
CA LYS A 57 19.76 7.18 -7.96
C LYS A 57 19.78 6.43 -6.61
N LEU A 58 19.63 5.11 -6.63
CA LEU A 58 19.78 4.26 -5.45
C LEU A 58 21.24 4.21 -4.99
N LEU A 59 22.19 4.02 -5.91
CA LEU A 59 23.62 3.92 -5.62
C LEU A 59 24.19 5.23 -5.07
N GLU A 60 23.72 6.38 -5.56
CA GLU A 60 24.13 7.70 -5.01
C GLU A 60 23.71 7.89 -3.54
N VAL A 61 22.52 7.41 -3.16
CA VAL A 61 22.05 7.46 -1.76
C VAL A 61 22.74 6.39 -0.91
N LEU A 62 23.01 5.21 -1.47
CA LEU A 62 23.51 4.05 -0.77
C LEU A 62 25.04 3.97 -0.69
N SER A 63 25.78 4.71 -1.51
CA SER A 63 27.25 4.84 -1.38
C SER A 63 27.68 5.43 -0.04
N ALA A 64 26.74 6.03 0.72
CA ALA A 64 26.94 6.45 2.10
C ALA A 64 26.89 5.29 3.12
N ILE A 65 26.43 4.09 2.73
CA ILE A 65 26.24 2.94 3.61
C ILE A 65 26.93 1.70 3.03
N GLU A 66 28.17 1.49 3.45
CA GLU A 66 29.16 0.48 2.97
C GLU A 66 28.66 -0.98 2.86
N LYS A 67 27.53 -1.33 3.49
CA LYS A 67 26.95 -2.69 3.50
C LYS A 67 25.84 -2.94 2.46
N PHE A 68 25.36 -1.91 1.77
CA PHE A 68 24.24 -2.08 0.81
C PHE A 68 24.67 -2.56 -0.58
N ASP A 69 25.96 -2.46 -0.91
CA ASP A 69 26.55 -2.94 -2.16
C ASP A 69 26.21 -4.40 -2.50
N ILE A 70 26.01 -5.26 -1.49
CA ILE A 70 25.71 -6.68 -1.67
C ILE A 70 24.32 -6.90 -2.26
N LEU A 71 23.36 -6.00 -2.01
CA LEU A 71 21.99 -6.12 -2.51
C LEU A 71 21.90 -5.84 -4.01
N PHE A 72 22.76 -4.96 -4.53
CA PHE A 72 22.71 -4.48 -5.92
C PHE A 72 23.74 -5.15 -6.84
N ARG A 73 24.60 -6.04 -6.33
CA ARG A 73 25.64 -6.76 -7.10
C ARG A 73 25.13 -7.96 -7.91
N SER A 74 23.84 -8.00 -8.24
CA SER A 74 23.26 -9.10 -9.01
C SER A 74 22.14 -8.61 -9.91
N ASN A 75 21.89 -9.30 -11.02
CA ASN A 75 20.74 -9.11 -11.92
C ASN A 75 19.37 -9.39 -11.23
N LEU A 76 19.31 -9.29 -9.91
CA LEU A 76 18.11 -9.38 -9.09
C LEU A 76 17.31 -8.07 -9.15
N PHE A 77 17.95 -6.92 -9.38
CA PHE A 77 17.29 -5.64 -9.53
C PHE A 77 17.34 -5.18 -10.98
N GLY A 78 16.25 -5.42 -11.72
CA GLY A 78 15.96 -4.77 -12.99
C GLY A 78 17.05 -4.82 -14.08
N PRO A 79 16.84 -4.09 -15.19
CA PRO A 79 15.53 -3.58 -15.60
C PRO A 79 14.54 -4.73 -15.87
N ALA A 80 13.26 -4.48 -15.64
CA ALA A 80 12.19 -5.47 -15.77
C ALA A 80 11.26 -5.12 -16.96
N SER A 81 11.13 -6.06 -17.89
CA SER A 81 10.43 -5.85 -19.16
C SER A 81 8.92 -6.06 -19.13
N ASP A 82 8.41 -6.77 -18.12
CA ASP A 82 7.02 -7.24 -18.00
C ASP A 82 6.36 -6.79 -16.69
N MET A 83 6.88 -5.74 -16.05
CA MET A 83 6.42 -5.25 -14.76
C MET A 83 5.04 -4.58 -14.86
N LYS A 84 3.97 -5.26 -14.45
CA LYS A 84 2.61 -4.69 -14.47
C LYS A 84 2.41 -3.63 -13.39
N LYS A 85 1.54 -2.66 -13.65
CA LYS A 85 1.08 -1.71 -12.64
C LYS A 85 0.17 -2.41 -11.64
N LEU A 86 0.43 -2.24 -10.34
CA LEU A 86 -0.47 -2.66 -9.29
C LEU A 86 -1.73 -1.79 -9.28
N VAL A 87 -2.86 -2.46 -9.12
CA VAL A 87 -4.20 -1.89 -8.99
C VAL A 87 -4.83 -2.40 -7.70
N TRP A 88 -5.72 -1.58 -7.15
CA TRP A 88 -6.40 -1.92 -5.91
C TRP A 88 -7.45 -3.00 -6.14
N ASN A 89 -7.49 -4.01 -5.26
CA ASN A 89 -8.53 -5.02 -5.22
C ASN A 89 -9.21 -4.99 -3.84
N ARG A 90 -10.53 -4.75 -3.84
CA ARG A 90 -11.32 -4.62 -2.61
C ARG A 90 -11.47 -5.93 -1.82
N GLN A 91 -11.40 -7.09 -2.47
CA GLN A 91 -11.45 -8.38 -1.77
C GLN A 91 -10.17 -8.65 -1.01
N LEU A 92 -9.03 -8.27 -1.60
CA LEU A 92 -7.74 -8.35 -0.92
C LEU A 92 -7.71 -7.37 0.27
N GLU A 93 -8.27 -6.17 0.13
CA GLU A 93 -8.44 -5.22 1.23
C GLU A 93 -9.36 -5.78 2.33
N GLN A 94 -10.48 -6.40 1.95
CA GLN A 94 -11.36 -7.07 2.91
C GLN A 94 -10.66 -8.24 3.60
N ALA A 95 -9.88 -9.05 2.87
CA ALA A 95 -9.08 -10.12 3.44
C ALA A 95 -8.03 -9.58 4.44
N SER A 96 -7.39 -8.44 4.13
CA SER A 96 -6.49 -7.75 5.07
C SER A 96 -7.22 -7.30 6.33
N TRP A 97 -8.42 -6.75 6.19
CA TRP A 97 -9.25 -6.34 7.33
C TRP A 97 -9.62 -7.55 8.20
N GLU A 98 -10.17 -8.61 7.60
CA GLU A 98 -10.58 -9.84 8.31
C GLU A 98 -9.39 -10.50 9.02
N TYR A 99 -8.22 -10.54 8.38
CA TYR A 99 -7.00 -11.04 9.01
C TYR A 99 -6.64 -10.24 10.26
N ILE A 100 -6.66 -8.90 10.18
CA ILE A 100 -6.37 -8.05 11.35
C ILE A 100 -7.41 -8.24 12.46
N GLN A 101 -8.69 -8.42 12.13
CA GLN A 101 -9.73 -8.69 13.14
C GLN A 101 -9.52 -10.05 13.82
N ASN A 102 -9.17 -11.08 13.07
CA ASN A 102 -9.06 -12.45 13.58
C ASN A 102 -7.74 -12.73 14.31
N ASN A 103 -6.65 -12.10 13.87
CA ASN A 103 -5.30 -12.41 14.32
C ASN A 103 -4.65 -11.26 15.11
N GLY A 104 -5.24 -10.07 15.11
CA GLY A 104 -4.62 -8.86 15.62
C GLY A 104 -3.40 -8.43 14.80
N VAL A 105 -2.65 -7.47 15.36
CA VAL A 105 -1.36 -7.04 14.79
C VAL A 105 -0.24 -7.75 15.56
N ASP A 106 0.36 -8.78 14.96
CA ASP A 106 1.49 -9.49 15.55
C ASP A 106 2.81 -8.93 15.03
N LEU A 107 3.37 -7.96 15.76
CA LEU A 107 4.64 -7.33 15.42
C LEU A 107 5.83 -8.30 15.41
N LYS A 108 5.74 -9.45 16.09
CA LYS A 108 6.81 -10.46 16.04
C LYS A 108 6.90 -11.14 14.66
N LYS A 109 5.82 -11.07 13.87
CA LYS A 109 5.76 -11.55 12.49
C LYS A 109 6.02 -10.44 11.47
N PHE A 110 6.44 -9.24 11.92
CA PHE A 110 6.80 -8.16 11.00
C PHE A 110 7.98 -8.57 10.12
N GLY A 111 7.85 -8.37 8.81
CA GLY A 111 8.81 -8.87 7.81
C GLY A 111 8.59 -10.32 7.35
N GLY A 112 7.76 -11.09 8.05
CA GLY A 112 7.36 -12.44 7.64
C GLY A 112 6.21 -12.46 6.63
N THR A 113 6.08 -13.58 5.92
CA THR A 113 4.95 -13.88 5.04
C THR A 113 3.72 -14.29 5.87
N LEU A 114 2.56 -13.80 5.46
CA LEU A 114 1.26 -14.08 6.06
C LEU A 114 0.43 -14.92 5.10
N HIS A 115 -0.41 -15.79 5.64
CA HIS A 115 -1.34 -16.58 4.86
C HIS A 115 -2.74 -16.38 5.40
N TYR A 116 -3.68 -16.05 4.52
CA TYR A 116 -5.08 -15.95 4.87
C TYR A 116 -5.94 -16.35 3.69
N LYS A 117 -6.86 -17.31 3.92
CA LYS A 117 -7.61 -17.98 2.87
C LYS A 117 -6.63 -18.60 1.85
N ASP A 118 -6.63 -18.10 0.62
CA ASP A 118 -5.72 -18.52 -0.44
C ASP A 118 -4.81 -17.37 -0.92
N TYR A 119 -4.62 -16.35 -0.08
CA TYR A 119 -3.79 -15.18 -0.38
C TYR A 119 -2.46 -15.22 0.38
N ILE A 120 -1.45 -14.62 -0.25
CA ILE A 120 -0.15 -14.36 0.36
C ILE A 120 -0.13 -12.91 0.81
N GLY A 121 0.29 -12.68 2.04
CA GLY A 121 0.31 -11.35 2.62
C GLY A 121 1.60 -11.02 3.33
N PHE A 122 1.70 -9.77 3.75
CA PHE A 122 2.87 -9.25 4.44
C PHE A 122 2.47 -8.01 5.24
N HIS A 123 3.26 -7.74 6.27
CA HIS A 123 3.16 -6.49 7.00
C HIS A 123 3.82 -5.36 6.21
N TRP A 124 3.20 -4.19 6.29
CA TRP A 124 3.64 -2.98 5.62
C TRP A 124 3.68 -1.82 6.62
N MET A 125 4.74 -1.00 6.56
CA MET A 125 4.80 0.24 7.32
C MET A 125 3.91 1.25 6.61
N GLY A 126 2.68 1.42 7.11
CA GLY A 126 1.68 2.28 6.49
C GLY A 126 2.12 3.76 6.46
N ASP A 127 2.65 4.26 7.58
CA ASP A 127 3.21 5.61 7.67
C ASP A 127 4.61 5.58 8.27
N ILE A 128 5.60 5.56 7.40
CA ILE A 128 7.02 5.61 7.78
C ILE A 128 7.30 6.85 8.64
N TRP A 129 6.56 7.96 8.46
CA TRP A 129 6.72 9.17 9.26
C TRP A 129 6.22 9.01 10.70
N ALA A 130 5.08 8.36 10.91
CA ALA A 130 4.60 8.07 12.26
C ALA A 130 5.62 7.22 13.04
N LEU A 131 6.30 6.29 12.35
CA LEU A 131 7.37 5.49 12.92
C LEU A 131 8.64 6.32 13.19
N MET A 132 9.02 7.19 12.26
CA MET A 132 10.17 8.10 12.42
C MET A 132 9.94 9.12 13.54
N ASP A 133 8.74 9.67 13.67
CA ASP A 133 8.36 10.56 14.78
C ASP A 133 8.39 9.83 16.12
N LEU A 134 7.98 8.56 16.16
CA LEU A 134 8.10 7.72 17.35
C LEU A 134 9.58 7.49 17.72
N LEU A 135 10.44 7.21 16.74
CA LEU A 135 11.88 7.05 16.92
C LEU A 135 12.57 8.35 17.35
N LEU A 136 12.15 9.50 16.81
CA LEU A 136 12.67 10.83 17.17
C LEU A 136 12.30 11.22 18.60
N LYS A 137 11.11 10.84 19.06
CA LYS A 137 10.71 10.99 20.46
C LYS A 137 11.54 10.09 21.38
N ALA A 138 11.96 8.91 20.91
CA ALA A 138 12.79 7.99 21.66
C ALA A 138 14.28 8.40 21.72
N PHE A 139 14.79 9.11 20.71
CA PHE A 139 16.19 9.55 20.64
C PHE A 139 16.29 11.05 20.28
N PRO A 140 16.06 11.96 21.24
CA PRO A 140 16.20 13.39 21.01
C PRO A 140 17.68 13.78 20.90
N GLY A 141 18.14 14.08 19.68
CA GLY A 141 19.49 14.59 19.44
C GLY A 141 19.50 15.64 18.33
N ASP A 142 20.28 16.72 18.51
CA ASP A 142 20.37 17.83 17.55
C ASP A 142 20.96 17.41 16.19
N ALA A 143 21.79 16.37 16.17
CA ALA A 143 22.25 15.73 14.94
C ALA A 143 21.09 15.16 14.11
N MET A 144 20.06 14.62 14.77
CA MET A 144 18.93 13.97 14.12
C MET A 144 17.96 14.99 13.52
N LYS A 145 17.75 16.12 14.20
CA LYS A 145 16.99 17.26 13.65
C LYS A 145 17.62 17.85 12.38
N LYS A 146 18.95 17.88 12.32
CA LYS A 146 19.69 18.41 11.16
C LYS A 146 19.57 17.51 9.93
N VAL A 147 19.67 16.18 10.12
CA VAL A 147 19.44 15.18 9.06
C VAL A 147 18.00 15.24 8.55
N MET A 148 17.01 15.34 9.44
CA MET A 148 15.60 15.44 9.05
C MET A 148 15.30 16.66 8.16
N LYS A 149 15.95 17.80 8.42
CA LYS A 149 15.78 19.01 7.60
C LYS A 149 16.30 18.82 6.16
N GLN A 150 17.37 18.03 5.97
CA GLN A 150 17.90 17.70 4.64
C GLN A 150 17.07 16.61 3.93
N VAL A 151 16.55 15.64 4.69
CA VAL A 151 15.66 14.56 4.21
C VAL A 151 14.32 15.11 3.72
N LYS A 152 13.85 16.23 4.29
CA LYS A 152 12.54 16.84 3.94
C LYS A 152 12.43 17.28 2.47
N THR A 153 13.53 17.55 1.79
CA THR A 153 13.53 17.94 0.36
C THR A 153 13.41 16.73 -0.57
N TRP A 154 13.79 15.53 -0.11
CA TRP A 154 13.79 14.30 -0.90
C TRP A 154 12.72 13.30 -0.45
N MET A 155 11.71 13.74 0.31
CA MET A 155 10.80 12.86 1.06
C MET A 155 10.10 11.81 0.20
N GLU A 156 9.50 12.21 -0.91
CA GLU A 156 8.71 11.29 -1.74
C GLU A 156 9.60 10.27 -2.44
N LEU A 157 10.80 10.70 -2.86
CA LEU A 157 11.80 9.81 -3.45
C LEU A 157 12.34 8.86 -2.38
N LEU A 158 12.69 9.35 -1.19
CA LEU A 158 13.20 8.55 -0.08
C LEU A 158 12.18 7.52 0.40
N GLU A 159 10.89 7.87 0.47
CA GLU A 159 9.82 6.94 0.82
C GLU A 159 9.80 5.77 -0.18
N LYS A 160 9.79 6.07 -1.48
CA LYS A 160 9.84 5.05 -2.55
C LYS A 160 11.13 4.21 -2.50
N LEU A 161 12.27 4.81 -2.17
CA LEU A 161 13.56 4.12 -2.04
C LEU A 161 13.61 3.19 -0.82
N ILE A 162 13.15 3.64 0.36
CA ILE A 162 13.07 2.83 1.58
C ILE A 162 12.18 1.61 1.34
N ILE A 163 11.05 1.83 0.67
CA ILE A 163 10.09 0.80 0.26
C ILE A 163 10.76 -0.21 -0.67
N LEU A 164 11.47 0.25 -1.69
CA LEU A 164 12.19 -0.62 -2.62
C LEU A 164 13.30 -1.41 -1.93
N ILE A 165 14.05 -0.79 -1.02
CA ILE A 165 15.06 -1.47 -0.19
C ILE A 165 14.40 -2.55 0.67
N TRP A 166 13.29 -2.23 1.32
CA TRP A 166 12.56 -3.18 2.15
C TRP A 166 12.08 -4.40 1.35
N MET A 167 11.45 -4.18 0.20
CA MET A 167 11.07 -5.26 -0.70
C MET A 167 12.29 -6.02 -1.22
N GLY A 168 13.36 -5.30 -1.53
CA GLY A 168 14.65 -5.84 -1.97
C GLY A 168 15.29 -6.80 -0.98
N LEU A 169 15.26 -6.48 0.32
CA LEU A 169 15.75 -7.34 1.39
C LEU A 169 14.98 -8.66 1.49
N CYS A 170 13.71 -8.66 1.07
CA CYS A 170 12.87 -9.83 1.03
C CYS A 170 12.99 -10.64 -0.28
N MET A 171 13.71 -10.15 -1.30
CA MET A 171 13.82 -10.84 -2.59
C MET A 171 14.56 -12.19 -2.50
N PRO A 172 14.27 -13.13 -3.42
CA PRO A 172 15.00 -14.38 -3.55
C PRO A 172 16.47 -14.10 -3.81
N LYS A 173 17.34 -14.75 -3.03
CA LYS A 173 18.80 -14.62 -3.17
C LYS A 173 19.37 -15.54 -4.25
N THR A 174 18.55 -16.43 -4.80
CA THR A 174 18.95 -17.42 -5.80
C THR A 174 18.00 -17.41 -6.99
N ILE A 175 18.56 -17.65 -8.18
CA ILE A 175 17.80 -17.89 -9.40
C ILE A 175 18.25 -19.26 -9.93
N PRO A 176 17.34 -20.21 -10.22
CA PRO A 176 15.87 -20.08 -10.16
C PRO A 176 15.32 -20.02 -8.73
N ILE A 177 14.19 -19.35 -8.56
CA ILE A 177 13.44 -19.33 -7.30
C ILE A 177 13.02 -20.77 -6.94
N PRO A 178 13.26 -21.25 -5.71
CA PRO A 178 12.79 -22.56 -5.26
C PRO A 178 11.26 -22.66 -5.24
N LYS A 179 10.73 -23.85 -5.53
CA LYS A 179 9.27 -24.08 -5.54
C LYS A 179 8.69 -23.94 -4.13
N GLY A 180 7.60 -23.19 -4.01
CA GLY A 180 6.87 -23.02 -2.75
C GLY A 180 7.47 -22.00 -1.79
N GLU A 181 8.57 -21.33 -2.16
CA GLU A 181 9.07 -20.19 -1.41
C GLU A 181 8.22 -18.94 -1.68
N GLU A 182 7.97 -18.19 -0.61
CA GLU A 182 7.21 -16.94 -0.62
C GLU A 182 8.02 -15.86 0.09
N PHE A 183 7.95 -14.63 -0.42
CA PHE A 183 8.95 -13.59 -0.18
C PHE A 183 8.39 -12.34 0.49
N SER A 184 7.38 -12.48 1.36
CA SER A 184 6.83 -11.36 2.15
C SER A 184 6.53 -10.13 1.27
N ALA A 185 7.05 -8.93 1.62
CA ALA A 185 6.82 -7.72 0.84
C ALA A 185 7.35 -7.78 -0.61
N ALA A 186 8.35 -8.63 -0.91
CA ALA A 186 8.83 -8.81 -2.28
C ALA A 186 7.81 -9.55 -3.17
N GLU A 187 6.76 -10.13 -2.61
CA GLU A 187 5.62 -10.62 -3.37
C GLU A 187 5.01 -9.48 -4.24
N ALA A 188 5.07 -8.23 -3.78
CA ALA A 188 4.64 -7.07 -4.56
C ALA A 188 5.58 -6.72 -5.73
N LEU A 189 6.70 -7.42 -5.93
CA LEU A 189 7.65 -7.21 -7.04
C LEU A 189 7.50 -8.22 -8.19
N TYR A 190 6.59 -9.20 -8.09
CA TYR A 190 6.32 -10.10 -9.22
C TYR A 190 5.75 -9.32 -10.41
N GLY A 191 6.39 -9.41 -11.57
CA GLY A 191 6.06 -8.64 -12.76
C GLY A 191 4.64 -8.91 -13.27
N ASN A 192 4.23 -10.18 -13.28
CA ASN A 192 2.89 -10.58 -13.70
C ASN A 192 1.80 -10.43 -12.64
N ARG A 193 2.15 -10.03 -11.41
CA ARG A 193 1.18 -9.70 -10.37
C ARG A 193 0.79 -8.23 -10.45
N PHE A 194 -0.50 -7.98 -10.48
CA PHE A 194 -1.05 -6.63 -10.63
C PHE A 194 -2.14 -6.29 -9.62
N GLU A 195 -2.57 -7.21 -8.75
CA GLU A 195 -3.62 -6.92 -7.76
C GLU A 195 -3.06 -6.90 -6.34
N ILE A 196 -3.41 -5.86 -5.58
CA ILE A 196 -3.07 -5.72 -4.17
C ILE A 196 -4.25 -5.10 -3.40
N GLY A 197 -4.42 -5.50 -2.14
CA GLY A 197 -5.32 -4.80 -1.23
C GLY A 197 -4.73 -4.81 0.16
N CYS A 198 -4.86 -3.68 0.87
CA CYS A 198 -4.30 -3.52 2.19
C CYS A 198 -5.31 -2.90 3.14
N TYR A 199 -5.15 -3.19 4.44
CA TYR A 199 -5.89 -2.52 5.51
C TYR A 199 -4.91 -2.03 6.56
N SER A 200 -5.17 -0.84 7.13
CA SER A 200 -4.33 -0.20 8.15
C SER A 200 -5.13 0.04 9.43
N ASN A 201 -4.52 -0.18 10.59
CA ASN A 201 -5.16 0.11 11.88
C ASN A 201 -4.56 1.29 12.65
N LEU A 202 -3.43 1.89 12.23
CA LEU A 202 -2.84 3.18 12.67
C LEU A 202 -1.33 3.24 12.32
N ILE A 203 -0.54 2.24 12.75
CA ILE A 203 0.94 2.23 12.62
C ILE A 203 1.41 1.26 11.54
N PHE A 204 0.68 0.15 11.36
CA PHE A 204 1.02 -0.90 10.41
C PHE A 204 -0.19 -1.23 9.54
N SER A 205 0.12 -1.60 8.29
CA SER A 205 -0.85 -2.13 7.35
C SER A 205 -0.55 -3.60 7.09
N VAL A 206 -1.59 -4.37 6.81
CA VAL A 206 -1.44 -5.72 6.26
C VAL A 206 -1.90 -5.67 4.81
N CYS A 207 -1.04 -6.15 3.92
CA CYS A 207 -1.33 -6.24 2.49
C CYS A 207 -1.45 -7.70 2.08
N PHE A 208 -2.42 -8.01 1.22
CA PHE A 208 -2.55 -9.30 0.57
C PHE A 208 -2.48 -9.16 -0.94
N VAL A 209 -1.99 -10.22 -1.57
CA VAL A 209 -1.92 -10.42 -3.01
C VAL A 209 -2.40 -11.82 -3.38
N LYS A 210 -2.89 -11.99 -4.61
CA LYS A 210 -3.27 -13.32 -5.13
C LYS A 210 -2.02 -14.21 -5.29
N LYS A 211 -2.18 -15.51 -5.05
CA LYS A 211 -1.16 -16.52 -5.36
C LYS A 211 -0.91 -16.57 -6.87
N LEU A 212 0.33 -16.89 -7.22
CA LEU A 212 0.74 -17.10 -8.61
C LEU A 212 1.14 -18.56 -8.81
N PRO A 213 0.97 -19.11 -10.01
CA PRO A 213 1.67 -20.33 -10.40
C PRO A 213 3.18 -20.17 -10.20
N TYR A 214 3.88 -21.29 -10.02
CA TYR A 214 5.33 -21.28 -9.85
C TYR A 214 6.06 -20.54 -10.98
N GLN A 215 7.01 -19.68 -10.62
CA GLN A 215 7.86 -18.95 -11.54
C GLN A 215 9.33 -19.12 -11.17
N LYS A 216 10.20 -19.18 -12.17
CA LYS A 216 11.64 -19.29 -11.96
C LYS A 216 12.29 -17.96 -11.53
N ARG A 217 11.60 -16.84 -11.76
CA ARG A 217 12.03 -15.46 -11.49
C ARG A 217 10.82 -14.62 -11.13
N MET A 218 11.03 -13.50 -10.45
CA MET A 218 9.95 -12.56 -10.11
C MET A 218 9.45 -11.80 -11.35
N PHE A 219 10.33 -11.50 -12.29
CA PHE A 219 10.03 -10.77 -13.51
C PHE A 219 11.01 -11.16 -14.62
N THR A 220 10.70 -10.74 -15.85
CA THR A 220 11.55 -10.95 -17.01
C THR A 220 12.52 -9.79 -17.16
N ALA A 221 13.83 -10.07 -17.09
CA ALA A 221 14.86 -9.07 -17.30
C ALA A 221 14.81 -8.52 -18.74
N GLY A 222 14.93 -7.20 -18.89
CA GLY A 222 14.92 -6.50 -20.17
C GLY A 222 14.46 -5.05 -20.04
N ALA A 223 14.54 -4.29 -21.12
CA ALA A 223 14.11 -2.89 -21.13
C ALA A 223 12.64 -2.76 -20.68
N ALA A 224 12.34 -1.73 -19.89
CA ALA A 224 11.00 -1.46 -19.39
C ALA A 224 9.96 -1.51 -20.51
N CYS A 225 8.80 -2.11 -20.22
CA CYS A 225 7.69 -2.31 -21.16
C CYS A 225 7.97 -3.07 -22.47
N SER A 226 9.18 -3.61 -22.69
CA SER A 226 9.50 -4.36 -23.93
C SER A 226 8.78 -5.71 -24.04
N ARG A 227 8.13 -6.19 -22.97
CA ARG A 227 7.36 -7.45 -22.94
C ARG A 227 5.99 -7.31 -22.28
N CYS A 228 5.34 -6.15 -22.42
CA CYS A 228 3.95 -6.03 -22.01
C CYS A 228 3.03 -6.87 -22.92
N GLU A 229 2.11 -7.63 -22.32
CA GLU A 229 1.01 -8.29 -23.03
C GLU A 229 0.01 -7.27 -23.62
N THR A 230 -0.03 -6.08 -23.01
CA THR A 230 -0.91 -4.95 -23.32
C THR A 230 -0.03 -3.76 -23.77
N ASN A 231 -0.41 -2.53 -23.42
CA ASN A 231 0.40 -1.34 -23.60
C ASN A 231 1.18 -0.96 -22.33
N CYS A 232 2.20 -0.13 -22.51
CA CYS A 232 2.86 0.57 -21.42
C CYS A 232 1.95 1.68 -20.86
N GLU A 233 2.09 2.00 -19.58
CA GLU A 233 1.30 3.06 -18.96
C GLU A 233 1.65 4.43 -19.53
N ILE A 234 0.68 5.33 -19.51
CA ILE A 234 0.86 6.73 -19.83
C ILE A 234 0.85 7.50 -18.51
N ILE A 235 1.91 8.26 -18.26
CA ILE A 235 2.05 9.17 -17.12
C ILE A 235 1.98 10.60 -17.64
N ARG A 236 1.49 11.52 -16.81
CA ARG A 236 1.39 12.93 -17.18
C ARG A 236 2.45 13.70 -16.40
N ASN A 237 3.31 14.42 -17.12
CA ASN A 237 4.40 15.18 -16.50
C ASN A 237 3.89 16.49 -15.86
N GLU A 238 4.79 17.25 -15.22
CA GLU A 238 4.46 18.52 -14.54
C GLU A 238 3.95 19.60 -15.51
N GLU A 239 4.32 19.50 -16.78
CA GLU A 239 3.89 20.39 -17.87
C GLU A 239 2.52 19.97 -18.43
N GLY A 240 1.98 18.85 -17.96
CA GLY A 240 0.70 18.32 -18.40
C GLY A 240 0.76 17.56 -19.72
N GLU A 241 1.95 17.16 -20.18
CA GLU A 241 2.15 16.32 -21.35
C GLU A 241 2.13 14.84 -21.00
N ASP A 242 1.61 14.03 -21.92
CA ASP A 242 1.52 12.58 -21.77
C ASP A 242 2.85 11.93 -22.20
N GLU A 243 3.49 11.22 -21.26
CA GLU A 243 4.73 10.47 -21.46
C GLU A 243 4.49 8.97 -21.27
N ILE A 244 5.31 8.15 -21.94
CA ILE A 244 5.29 6.70 -21.75
C ILE A 244 6.03 6.39 -20.45
N GLY A 245 5.33 5.78 -19.48
CA GLY A 245 5.92 5.33 -18.22
C GLY A 245 6.68 4.01 -18.37
N GLU A 246 6.87 3.30 -17.25
CA GLU A 246 7.72 2.10 -17.20
C GLU A 246 6.98 0.82 -16.82
N LEU A 247 5.69 0.92 -16.52
CA LEU A 247 4.86 -0.21 -16.09
C LEU A 247 3.88 -0.64 -17.18
N CYS A 248 3.68 -1.96 -17.32
CA CYS A 248 2.64 -2.52 -18.18
C CYS A 248 1.24 -2.28 -17.59
N VAL A 249 0.28 -1.90 -18.43
CA VAL A 249 -1.12 -1.76 -18.02
C VAL A 249 -1.74 -3.15 -17.80
N PRO A 250 -2.44 -3.42 -16.69
CA PRO A 250 -3.10 -4.70 -16.48
C PRO A 250 -4.16 -5.01 -17.55
N PRO A 251 -4.47 -6.30 -17.83
CA PRO A 251 -5.48 -6.68 -18.83
C PRO A 251 -6.88 -6.15 -18.49
N SER A 252 -7.55 -5.47 -19.42
CA SER A 252 -8.82 -4.74 -19.18
C SER A 252 -9.98 -5.57 -18.59
N GLY A 253 -10.00 -6.89 -18.82
CA GLY A 253 -11.03 -7.79 -18.28
C GLY A 253 -10.99 -7.99 -16.75
N PHE A 254 -9.94 -7.54 -16.07
CA PHE A 254 -9.78 -7.78 -14.63
C PHE A 254 -10.83 -7.05 -13.78
N TYR A 255 -11.26 -5.84 -14.15
CA TYR A 255 -12.24 -5.08 -13.37
C TYR A 255 -13.60 -5.79 -13.37
N THR A 256 -13.99 -6.38 -14.50
CA THR A 256 -15.19 -7.19 -14.62
C THR A 256 -15.08 -8.44 -13.75
N GLN A 257 -13.93 -9.11 -13.78
CA GLN A 257 -13.67 -10.27 -12.90
C GLN A 257 -13.76 -9.89 -11.41
N GLN A 258 -13.19 -8.76 -10.98
CA GLN A 258 -13.31 -8.31 -9.59
C GLN A 258 -14.77 -8.06 -9.19
N GLN A 259 -15.59 -7.48 -10.08
CA GLN A 259 -17.01 -7.25 -9.82
C GLN A 259 -17.79 -8.57 -9.69
N GLU A 260 -17.49 -9.56 -10.53
CA GLU A 260 -18.11 -10.88 -10.47
C GLU A 260 -17.72 -11.64 -9.20
N GLU A 261 -16.43 -11.65 -8.86
CA GLU A 261 -15.92 -12.27 -7.63
C GLU A 261 -16.56 -11.59 -6.38
N MET A 262 -16.79 -10.27 -6.40
CA MET A 262 -17.44 -9.53 -5.29
C MET A 262 -18.91 -9.91 -5.16
N LYS A 263 -19.64 -10.00 -6.28
CA LYS A 263 -21.04 -10.45 -6.29
C LYS A 263 -21.16 -11.87 -5.76
N ALA A 264 -20.25 -12.77 -6.13
CA ALA A 264 -20.25 -14.15 -5.62
C ALA A 264 -20.07 -14.19 -4.08
N LEU A 265 -19.18 -13.36 -3.53
CA LEU A 265 -19.02 -13.19 -2.09
C LEU A 265 -20.32 -12.69 -1.43
N GLU A 266 -20.92 -11.60 -1.92
CA GLU A 266 -22.18 -11.07 -1.39
C GLU A 266 -23.32 -12.09 -1.44
N THR A 267 -23.40 -12.88 -2.53
CA THR A 267 -24.41 -13.93 -2.68
C THR A 267 -24.18 -15.07 -1.69
N SER A 268 -22.92 -15.40 -1.37
CA SER A 268 -22.59 -16.39 -0.34
C SER A 268 -22.96 -15.91 1.06
N PHE A 269 -22.79 -14.61 1.36
CA PHE A 269 -23.25 -14.01 2.63
C PHE A 269 -24.78 -13.86 2.69
N SER A 270 -25.44 -13.63 1.55
CA SER A 270 -26.91 -13.59 1.43
C SER A 270 -27.59 -14.94 1.67
N SER A 271 -26.85 -16.06 1.58
CA SER A 271 -27.37 -17.37 1.98
C SER A 271 -27.49 -17.54 3.50
N SER A 272 -27.01 -16.55 4.27
CA SER A 272 -27.26 -16.42 5.70
C SER A 272 -28.68 -15.88 5.94
N ILE A 273 -29.65 -16.79 5.84
CA ILE A 273 -31.03 -16.64 6.34
C ILE A 273 -31.15 -16.24 7.84
N PRO A 274 -30.13 -16.29 8.76
CA PRO A 274 -30.39 -15.93 10.15
C PRO A 274 -30.47 -14.44 10.46
N ILE A 275 -29.89 -13.50 9.68
CA ILE A 275 -29.85 -12.08 10.10
C ILE A 275 -31.22 -11.40 9.95
N ILE A 276 -31.95 -11.69 8.86
CA ILE A 276 -33.30 -11.19 8.64
C ILE A 276 -34.27 -11.81 9.67
N LEU A 277 -34.14 -13.11 9.94
CA LEU A 277 -34.95 -13.76 10.97
C LEU A 277 -34.67 -13.21 12.37
N ILE A 278 -33.42 -12.92 12.73
CA ILE A 278 -33.05 -12.32 14.02
C ILE A 278 -33.61 -10.90 14.15
N THR A 279 -33.53 -10.08 13.10
CA THR A 279 -34.14 -8.73 13.13
C THR A 279 -35.67 -8.79 13.25
N PHE A 280 -36.33 -9.70 12.53
CA PHE A 280 -37.77 -9.94 12.69
C PHE A 280 -38.12 -10.47 14.09
N LEU A 281 -37.30 -11.35 14.69
CA LEU A 281 -37.52 -11.86 16.05
C LEU A 281 -37.38 -10.77 17.11
N VAL A 282 -36.38 -9.89 16.97
CA VAL A 282 -36.17 -8.76 17.89
C VAL A 282 -37.33 -7.76 17.78
N ILE A 283 -37.79 -7.46 16.56
CA ILE A 283 -38.96 -6.59 16.35
C ILE A 283 -40.23 -7.24 16.90
N PHE A 284 -40.44 -8.54 16.66
CA PHE A 284 -41.62 -9.26 17.16
C PHE A 284 -41.63 -9.36 18.69
N LEU A 285 -40.48 -9.53 19.33
CA LEU A 285 -40.34 -9.53 20.80
C LEU A 285 -40.52 -8.12 21.39
N ALA A 286 -40.06 -7.07 20.70
CA ALA A 286 -40.24 -5.68 21.13
C ALA A 286 -41.70 -5.20 21.01
N LEU A 287 -42.44 -5.67 20.00
CA LEU A 287 -43.86 -5.36 19.78
C LEU A 287 -44.82 -6.22 20.64
N ARG A 288 -44.31 -7.19 21.40
CA ARG A 288 -45.09 -8.04 22.31
C ARG A 288 -45.13 -7.54 23.77
N LYS A 289 -44.56 -6.36 24.04
CA LYS A 289 -44.70 -5.64 25.31
C LYS A 289 -45.80 -4.59 25.22
#